data_AF-A0A846Y0P0-F1
#
_entry.id   AF-A0A846Y0P0-F1
#
_cell.length_a   1.000
_cell.length_b   1.000
_cell.length_c   1.000
_cell.angle_alpha   90.00
_cell.angle_beta   90.00
_cell.angle_gamma   90.00
#
_symmetry.space_group_name_H-M   'P 1'
#
loop_
_entity.id
_entity.type
_entity.pdbx_description
1 polymer ?
#
loop_
_entity_poly.entity_id
_entity_poly.type
_entity_poly.pdbx_seq_one_letter_code
_entity_poly.pdbx_strand_id
1 'polypeptide(L)' 'MNQIGKRYTCATCQTQIICVKKGEGSFTCHGAPMELLTAKPLPSSD' A
#
# COMPACT_ATOMS: atom_id res chain seq x y z
N MET A 1 -7.11 7.53 -6.26
CA MET A 1 -6.28 6.99 -7.36
C MET A 1 -5.21 6.08 -6.81
N ASN A 2 -5.14 4.86 -7.33
CA ASN A 2 -4.04 3.95 -7.05
C ASN A 2 -2.77 4.38 -7.81
N GLN A 3 -1.59 4.01 -7.29
CA GLN A 3 -0.29 4.36 -7.87
C GLN A 3 0.48 3.09 -8.21
N ILE A 4 0.93 2.94 -9.46
CA ILE A 4 1.73 1.78 -9.91
C ILE A 4 3.04 1.72 -9.11
N GLY A 5 3.46 0.51 -8.76
CA GLY A 5 4.71 0.23 -8.05
C GLY A 5 4.67 0.57 -6.57
N LYS A 6 3.55 1.11 -6.07
CA LYS A 6 3.35 1.33 -4.63
C LYS A 6 2.75 0.11 -3.96
N ARG A 7 3.19 -0.13 -2.73
CA ARG A 7 2.61 -1.13 -1.84
C ARG A 7 1.50 -0.50 -1.01
N TYR A 8 0.44 -1.24 -0.80
CA TYR A 8 -0.67 -0.86 0.08
C TYR A 8 -0.83 -1.93 1.14
N THR A 9 -1.18 -1.53 2.36
CA THR A 9 -1.37 -2.41 3.50
C THR A 9 -2.78 -2.29 4.06
N CYS A 10 -3.36 -3.42 4.47
CA CYS A 10 -4.62 -3.44 5.20
C CYS A 10 -4.33 -3.26 6.70
N ALA A 11 -5.01 -2.30 7.34
CA ALA A 11 -4.89 -2.08 8.78
C ALA A 11 -5.47 -3.23 9.63
N THR A 12 -6.46 -3.97 9.11
CA THR A 12 -7.16 -5.03 9.85
C THR A 12 -6.40 -6.36 9.85
N CYS A 13 -5.95 -6.83 8.68
CA CYS A 13 -5.33 -8.14 8.52
C CYS A 13 -3.85 -8.10 8.16
N GLN A 14 -3.26 -6.89 8.05
CA GLN A 14 -1.86 -6.67 7.64
C GLN A 14 -1.49 -7.22 6.25
N THR A 15 -2.48 -7.57 5.42
CA THR A 15 -2.24 -8.00 4.03
C THR A 15 -1.63 -6.85 3.23
N GLN A 16 -0.58 -7.18 2.48
CA GLN A 16 0.12 -6.24 1.60
C GLN A 16 -0.14 -6.58 0.13
N ILE A 17 -0.42 -5.57 -0.66
CA ILE A 17 -0.59 -5.69 -2.12
C ILE A 17 0.32 -4.67 -2.83
N ILE A 18 0.66 -4.95 -4.08
CA ILE A 18 1.37 -4.01 -4.95
C ILE A 18 0.49 -3.67 -6.15
N CYS A 19 0.37 -2.38 -6.45
CA CYS A 19 -0.36 -1.94 -7.63
C CYS A 19 0.51 -2.16 -8.89
N VAL A 20 0.15 -3.12 -9.72
CA VAL A 20 0.87 -3.41 -10.99
C VAL A 20 0.32 -2.62 -12.18
N LYS A 21 -0.89 -2.07 -12.07
CA LYS A 21 -1.55 -1.28 -13.12
C LYS A 21 -2.41 -0.18 -12.53
N LYS A 22 -2.33 1.03 -13.10
CA LYS A 22 -3.08 2.20 -12.67
C LYS A 22 -4.57 2.03 -12.98
N GLY A 23 -5.39 2.51 -12.07
CA GLY A 23 -6.84 2.67 -12.17
C GLY A 23 -7.28 3.87 -11.33
N GLU A 24 -8.51 4.30 -11.54
CA GLU A 24 -9.02 5.54 -10.91
C GLU A 24 -9.44 5.33 -9.46
N GLY A 25 -9.76 4.09 -9.08
CA GLY A 25 -10.21 3.70 -7.74
C GLY A 25 -9.11 3.65 -6.65
N SER A 26 -9.53 3.25 -5.47
CA SER A 26 -8.70 2.90 -4.31
C SER A 26 -8.82 1.42 -3.99
N PHE A 27 -7.84 0.86 -3.28
CA PHE A 27 -7.93 -0.52 -2.80
C PHE A 27 -8.71 -0.55 -1.49
N THR A 28 -9.60 -1.54 -1.35
CA THR A 28 -10.38 -1.76 -0.13
C THR A 28 -10.21 -3.20 0.34
N CYS A 29 -10.12 -3.38 1.65
CA CYS A 29 -10.01 -4.68 2.31
C CYS A 29 -10.80 -4.62 3.62
N HIS A 30 -11.64 -5.61 3.89
CA HIS A 30 -12.54 -5.62 5.07
C HIS A 30 -13.48 -4.39 5.16
N GLY A 31 -13.90 -3.84 4.01
CA GLY A 31 -14.76 -2.65 3.97
C GLY A 31 -14.04 -1.33 4.28
N ALA A 32 -12.73 -1.35 4.55
CA ALA A 32 -11.92 -0.17 4.79
C ALA A 32 -10.94 0.09 3.61
N PRO A 33 -10.61 1.37 3.31
CA PRO A 33 -9.58 1.69 2.34
C PRO A 33 -8.19 1.25 2.85
N MET A 34 -7.39 0.69 1.96
CA MET A 34 -6.01 0.31 2.26
C MET A 34 -5.09 1.52 2.26
N GLU A 35 -4.07 1.48 3.12
CA GLU A 35 -3.13 2.58 3.30
C GLU A 35 -1.88 2.38 2.46
N LEU A 36 -1.28 3.48 1.99
CA LEU A 36 -0.02 3.43 1.25
C LEU A 36 1.11 3.02 2.19
N LEU A 37 1.71 1.85 1.95
CA LEU A 37 2.87 1.40 2.69
C LEU A 37 4.10 2.15 2.17
N THR A 38 4.53 3.17 2.91
CA THR A 38 5.79 3.85 2.67
C THR A 38 6.92 2.99 3.23
N ALA A 39 7.98 2.81 2.45
CA ALA A 39 9.19 2.17 2.99
C ALA A 39 9.70 3.05 4.13
N LYS A 40 9.81 2.48 5.33
CA LYS A 40 10.54 3.13 6.40
C LYS A 40 11.98 3.31 5.89
N PRO A 41 12.54 4.54 5.88
CA PRO A 41 13.93 4.71 5.48
C PRO A 41 14.76 3.75 6.31
N LEU A 42 15.60 2.96 5.62
CA LEU A 42 16.57 2.12 6.31
C LEU A 42 17.35 3.04 7.25
N PRO A 43 17.54 2.67 8.54
CA PRO A 43 18.45 3.41 9.38
C PRO A 43 19.79 3.40 8.64
N SER A 44 20.26 4.60 8.29
CA SER A 44 21.57 4.80 7.69
C SER A 44 22.59 4.05 8.54
N SER A 45 23.16 2.98 7.97
CA SER A 45 24.26 2.25 8.59
C SER A 45 25.51 3.09 8.38
N ASP A 46 26.06 3.60 9.48
CA ASP A 46 27.42 4.18 9.56
C ASP A 46 28.47 3.10 9.30
#